data_AF-A0A521RAA9-F1
#
_entry.id   AF-A0A521RAA9-F1
#
_cell.length_a   1.000
_cell.length_b   1.000
_cell.length_c   1.000
_cell.angle_alpha   90.00
_cell.angle_beta   90.00
_cell.angle_gamma   90.00
#
_symmetry.space_group_name_H-M   'P 1'
#
loop_
_entity.id
_entity.type
_entity.pdbx_description
1 polymer ?
#
loop_
_entity_poly.entity_id
_entity_poly.type
_entity_poly.pdbx_seq_one_letter_code
_entity_poly.pdbx_strand_id
1 'polypeptide(L)' 'MAEATDDYPAHLATYTSFNKLVTFGILWIVLLLVSMALGLVGHLPLLGLLLGVGGSIALLIAFAVLN' A
#
# COMPACT_ATOMS: atom_id res chain seq x y z
N MET A 1 -6.03 13.54 -39.60
CA MET A 1 -5.67 12.38 -38.78
C MET A 1 -4.78 12.94 -37.68
N ALA A 2 -5.33 13.14 -36.49
CA ALA A 2 -4.62 13.80 -35.41
C ALA A 2 -3.43 12.93 -35.00
N GLU A 3 -2.28 13.57 -34.96
CA GLU A 3 -0.97 13.04 -34.67
C GLU A 3 -1.00 12.23 -33.37
N ALA A 4 -0.81 10.91 -33.47
CA ALA A 4 -0.50 10.03 -32.35
C ALA A 4 0.95 10.28 -31.89
N THR A 5 1.26 11.53 -31.60
CA THR A 5 2.56 12.02 -31.12
C THR A 5 2.72 11.56 -29.67
N ASP A 6 3.27 10.37 -29.51
CA ASP A 6 4.11 9.95 -28.39
C ASP A 6 3.61 10.29 -26.96
N ASP A 7 2.39 9.88 -26.61
CA ASP A 7 1.85 9.91 -25.24
C ASP A 7 2.42 8.80 -24.33
N TYR A 8 3.33 7.99 -24.85
CA TYR A 8 3.95 6.86 -24.15
C TYR A 8 4.60 7.24 -22.80
N PRO A 9 5.42 8.31 -22.68
CA PRO A 9 6.00 8.71 -21.40
C PRO A 9 4.94 9.11 -20.35
N ALA A 10 3.85 9.77 -20.78
CA ALA A 10 2.76 10.15 -19.88
C ALA A 10 1.96 8.93 -19.38
N HIS A 11 1.73 7.95 -20.27
CA HIS A 11 1.12 6.67 -19.89
C HIS A 11 2.01 5.90 -18.91
N LEU A 12 3.32 5.82 -19.17
CA LEU A 12 4.29 5.15 -18.29
C LEU A 12 4.31 5.75 -16.87
N ALA A 13 4.30 7.08 -16.76
CA ALA A 13 4.27 7.77 -15.46
C ALA A 13 3.01 7.43 -14.66
N THR A 14 1.86 7.36 -15.35
CA THR A 14 0.57 6.99 -14.75
C THR A 14 0.57 5.54 -14.27
N TYR A 15 1.00 4.59 -15.12
CA TYR A 15 1.08 3.18 -14.73
C TYR A 15 2.03 2.94 -13.56
N THR A 16 3.17 3.64 -13.55
CA THR A 16 4.14 3.55 -12.45
C THR A 16 3.52 4.02 -11.14
N SER A 17 2.83 5.16 -11.16
CA SER A 17 2.14 5.70 -9.98
C SER A 17 0.98 4.82 -9.51
N PHE A 18 0.20 4.29 -10.45
CA PHE A 18 -0.88 3.36 -10.16
C PHE A 18 -0.35 2.06 -9.53
N ASN A 19 0.72 1.49 -10.10
CA ASN A 19 1.33 0.27 -9.57
C ASN A 19 1.85 0.44 -8.14
N LYS A 20 2.40 1.63 -7.82
CA LYS A 20 2.81 1.98 -6.44
C LYS A 20 1.61 2.00 -5.49
N LEU A 21 0.51 2.63 -5.90
CA LEU A 21 -0.73 2.68 -5.11
C LEU A 21 -1.33 1.28 -4.90
N VAL A 22 -1.36 0.45 -5.94
CA VAL A 22 -1.81 -0.94 -5.84
C VAL A 22 -0.93 -1.74 -4.90
N THR A 23 0.40 -1.61 -5.00
CA THR A 23 1.35 -2.30 -4.11
C THR A 23 1.13 -1.89 -2.65
N PHE A 24 1.01 -0.59 -2.38
CA PHE A 24 0.66 -0.09 -1.03
C PHE A 24 -0.67 -0.68 -0.54
N GLY A 25 -1.70 -0.67 -1.38
CA GLY A 25 -3.01 -1.21 -1.04
C GLY A 25 -2.97 -2.69 -0.66
N ILE A 26 -2.25 -3.51 -1.43
CA ILE A 26 -2.08 -4.94 -1.14
C ILE A 26 -1.36 -5.13 0.21
N LEU A 27 -0.24 -4.45 0.43
CA LEU A 27 0.52 -4.56 1.67
C LEU A 27 -0.30 -4.11 2.88
N TRP A 28 -1.10 -3.06 2.73
CA TRP A 28 -1.96 -2.56 3.79
C TRP A 28 -3.10 -3.53 4.12
N ILE A 29 -3.74 -4.13 3.10
CA ILE A 29 -4.74 -5.18 3.30
C ILE A 29 -4.13 -6.37 4.06
N VAL A 30 -2.95 -6.84 3.65
CA VAL A 30 -2.24 -7.94 4.34
C VAL A 30 -1.98 -7.58 5.80
N LEU A 31 -1.50 -6.36 6.07
CA LEU A 31 -1.27 -5.89 7.44
C LEU A 31 -2.56 -5.91 8.29
N LEU A 32 -3.68 -5.45 7.74
CA LEU A 32 -4.97 -5.46 8.45
C LEU A 32 -5.40 -6.90 8.76
N LEU A 33 -5.29 -7.81 7.80
CA LEU A 33 -5.63 -9.22 8.00
C LEU A 33 -4.77 -9.87 9.09
N VAL A 34 -3.46 -9.61 9.09
CA VAL A 34 -2.55 -10.10 10.15
C VAL A 34 -2.91 -9.50 11.50
N SER A 35 -3.22 -8.20 11.55
CA SER A 35 -3.60 -7.52 12.80
C SER A 35 -4.91 -8.06 13.37
N MET A 36 -5.89 -8.33 12.51
CA MET A 36 -7.15 -8.97 12.88
C MET A 36 -6.92 -10.42 13.33
N ALA A 37 -6.05 -11.18 12.66
CA ALA A 37 -5.71 -12.54 13.05
C ALA A 37 -5.04 -12.57 14.44
N LEU A 38 -4.13 -11.65 14.74
CA LEU A 38 -3.51 -11.55 16.07
C LEU A 38 -4.53 -11.21 17.17
N GLY A 39 -5.46 -10.28 16.89
CA GLY A 39 -6.48 -9.89 17.85
C GLY A 39 -7.54 -10.97 18.09
N LEU A 40 -8.07 -11.56 17.02
CA LEU A 40 -9.22 -12.48 17.07
C LEU A 40 -8.80 -13.94 17.28
N VAL A 41 -7.77 -14.40 16.58
CA VAL A 41 -7.32 -15.81 16.64
C VAL A 41 -6.24 -15.96 17.71
N GLY A 42 -5.27 -15.06 17.72
CA GLY A 42 -4.17 -15.07 18.69
C GLY A 42 -4.57 -14.68 20.11
N HIS A 43 -5.76 -14.07 20.31
CA HIS A 43 -6.19 -13.48 21.58
C HIS A 43 -5.19 -12.44 22.12
N LEU A 44 -4.47 -11.76 21.21
CA LEU A 44 -3.43 -10.76 21.51
C LEU A 44 -3.87 -9.38 21.00
N PRO A 45 -4.95 -8.79 21.57
CA PRO A 45 -5.56 -7.58 21.02
C PRO A 45 -4.62 -6.37 21.07
N LEU A 46 -3.79 -6.25 22.11
CA LEU A 46 -2.84 -5.14 22.23
C LEU A 46 -1.75 -5.20 21.15
N LEU A 47 -1.21 -6.39 20.88
CA LEU A 47 -0.22 -6.58 19.82
C LEU A 47 -0.84 -6.38 18.44
N GLY A 48 -2.07 -6.85 18.21
CA GLY A 48 -2.82 -6.59 16.99
C GLY A 48 -3.04 -5.08 16.75
N LEU A 49 -3.38 -4.33 17.80
CA LEU A 49 -3.56 -2.88 17.72
C LEU A 49 -2.24 -2.15 17.45
N LEU A 50 -1.17 -2.48 18.18
CA LEU A 50 0.15 -1.87 18.01
C LEU A 50 0.71 -2.15 16.60
N LEU A 51 0.57 -3.39 16.12
CA LEU A 51 0.99 -3.75 14.77
C LEU A 51 0.13 -3.05 13.71
N GLY A 52 -1.19 -3.00 13.88
CA GLY A 52 -2.08 -2.37 12.91
C GLY A 52 -1.83 -0.87 12.78
N VAL A 53 -1.74 -0.15 13.89
CA VAL A 53 -1.47 1.30 13.90
C VAL A 53 -0.02 1.58 13.47
N GLY A 54 0.95 0.94 14.13
CA GLY A 54 2.36 1.16 13.85
C GLY A 54 2.75 0.75 12.43
N GLY A 55 2.25 -0.40 11.96
CA GLY A 55 2.46 -0.87 10.60
C GLY A 55 1.80 0.04 9.55
N SER A 56 0.62 0.60 9.82
CA SER A 56 -0.01 1.55 8.89
C SER A 56 0.81 2.84 8.77
N ILE A 57 1.30 3.37 9.89
CA ILE A 57 2.21 4.52 9.89
C ILE A 57 3.50 4.19 9.13
N ALA A 58 4.10 3.03 9.37
CA ALA A 58 5.30 2.59 8.67
C ALA A 58 5.08 2.45 7.16
N LEU A 59 3.94 1.88 6.74
CA LEU A 59 3.58 1.76 5.33
C LEU A 59 3.36 3.13 4.68
N LEU A 60 2.75 4.09 5.38
CA LEU A 60 2.57 5.46 4.89
C LEU A 60 3.92 6.17 4.72
N ILE A 61 4.84 6.01 5.68
CA ILE A 61 6.20 6.56 5.58
C ILE A 61 6.95 5.92 4.41
N ALA A 62 6.90 4.60 4.28
CA ALA A 62 7.52 3.87 3.17
C ALA A 62 6.96 4.34 1.82
N PHE A 63 5.65 4.48 1.71
CA PHE A 63 4.99 5.00 0.51
C PHE A 63 5.37 6.45 0.20
N ALA A 64 5.61 7.29 1.22
CA ALA A 64 6.01 8.68 0.99
C ALA A 64 7.50 8.83 0.63
N VAL A 65 8.38 8.00 1.21
CA VAL A 65 9.85 8.17 1.16
C VAL A 65 10.54 7.28 0.14
N LEU A 66 10.09 6.02 -0.02
CA LEU A 66 10.71 5.05 -0.91
C LEU A 66 10.13 5.11 -2.34
N ASN A 67 9.23 6.06 -2.60
CA ASN A 67 8.56 6.26 -3.89
C ASN A 67 9.38 7.08 -4.87
#